data_AF-A0A7V9L633-F1
#
_entry.id   AF-A0A7V9L633-F1
#
_cell.length_a   1.000
_cell.length_b   1.000
_cell.length_c   1.000
_cell.angle_alpha   90.00
_cell.angle_beta   90.00
_cell.angle_gamma   90.00
#
_symmetry.space_group_name_H-M   'P 1'
#
loop_
_entity.id
_entity.type
_entity.pdbx_description
1 polymer ?
#
loop_
_entity_poly.entity_id
_entity_poly.type
_entity_poly.pdbx_seq_one_letter_code
_entity_poly.pdbx_strand_id
1 'polypeptide(L)'
;LYTVEAVQLYLSRLTATGVLVLIHSDPGNAYRQLLTVIEAFEATGVSRARALEGIVVLRDPRPGTAYHYMLVVRTSPMPVEVADSLDLDSAELLWAPGDPAARGDELFDRKKLGATAADDLTPVYDERPYFFQNTNGLRSTALAEPGRLWVLVLAIVLVLALIIERRRDERFDNPARAFLRPAAVASGLGAAFLCVELALIQRFTLAAGGTLYAVSFVRFSLLAWSAAGALLLGGRWRRLDRGVSWACLVAALAIAATALLVRDLAWLDSISSDAGRLLLITAILAPAGLAIGCPFPTLLAHHGEPTNRIAGLWAINGAASVAGGIVAVLALRVAGSTDALFLAAGLYLATAAMAPRANTGARTALDDRMA
;
A
#
# COMPACT_ATOMS: atom_id res chain seq x y z
N LEU A 1 -9.93 9.58 5.56
CA LEU A 1 -8.70 8.84 5.95
C LEU A 1 -8.52 9.05 7.44
N TYR A 2 -8.03 8.04 8.16
CA TYR A 2 -7.89 8.09 9.62
C TYR A 2 -6.41 7.96 9.97
N THR A 3 -5.60 8.88 9.43
CA THR A 3 -4.15 8.93 9.62
C THR A 3 -3.75 10.26 10.23
N VAL A 4 -2.56 10.33 10.84
CA VAL A 4 -1.98 11.54 11.41
C VAL A 4 -1.93 12.64 10.35
N GLU A 5 -1.41 12.33 9.16
CA GLU A 5 -1.29 13.27 8.04
C GLU A 5 -2.66 13.76 7.55
N ALA A 6 -3.65 12.85 7.46
CA ALA A 6 -5.01 13.23 7.12
C ALA A 6 -5.65 14.14 8.18
N VAL A 7 -5.46 13.85 9.47
CA VAL A 7 -5.96 14.70 10.56
C VAL A 7 -5.29 16.07 10.53
N GLN A 8 -3.97 16.14 10.34
CA GLN A 8 -3.27 17.41 10.17
C GLN A 8 -3.85 18.23 9.01
N LEU A 9 -4.10 17.57 7.86
CA LEU A 9 -4.74 18.21 6.72
C LEU A 9 -6.13 18.73 7.08
N TYR A 10 -6.96 17.95 7.77
CA TYR A 10 -8.29 18.39 8.20
C TYR A 10 -8.22 19.60 9.14
N LEU A 11 -7.35 19.55 10.15
CA LEU A 11 -7.16 20.63 11.14
C LEU A 11 -6.64 21.91 10.48
N SER A 12 -5.74 21.80 9.50
CA SER A 12 -5.20 22.95 8.75
C SER A 12 -6.26 23.71 7.93
N ARG A 13 -7.40 23.06 7.66
CA ARG A 13 -8.52 23.62 6.88
C ARG A 13 -9.63 24.19 7.75
N LEU A 14 -9.55 24.03 9.08
CA LEU A 14 -10.54 24.58 10.00
C LEU A 14 -10.39 26.10 10.12
N THR A 15 -11.52 26.79 10.19
CA THR A 15 -11.56 28.18 10.66
C THR A 15 -11.32 28.22 12.18
N ALA A 16 -11.14 29.41 12.76
CA ALA A 16 -10.89 29.55 14.21
C ALA A 16 -12.00 28.93 15.09
N THR A 17 -13.24 28.90 14.59
CA THR A 17 -14.42 28.27 15.21
C THR A 17 -14.82 26.96 14.56
N GLY A 18 -14.05 26.51 13.56
CA GLY A 18 -14.29 25.25 12.85
C GLY A 18 -14.09 24.05 13.76
N VAL A 19 -14.82 22.98 13.46
CA VAL A 19 -14.84 21.76 14.24
C VAL A 19 -14.68 20.56 13.31
N LEU A 20 -13.80 19.64 13.69
CA LEU A 20 -13.71 18.31 13.09
C LEU A 20 -14.47 17.32 13.98
N VAL A 21 -15.44 16.61 13.39
CA VAL A 21 -16.21 15.57 14.09
C VAL A 21 -15.87 14.21 13.52
N LEU A 22 -15.48 13.27 14.38
CA LEU A 22 -15.10 11.91 14.02
C LEU A 22 -15.99 10.94 14.81
N ILE A 23 -16.68 10.03 14.10
CA ILE A 23 -17.63 9.09 14.69
C ILE A 23 -17.17 7.65 14.53
N HIS A 24 -17.34 6.85 15.58
CA HIS A 24 -16.92 5.44 15.61
C HIS A 24 -17.96 4.55 16.28
N SER A 25 -18.08 3.33 15.78
CA SER A 25 -18.95 2.29 16.33
C SER A 25 -18.27 1.50 17.45
N ASP A 26 -16.99 1.20 17.28
CA ASP A 26 -16.21 0.38 18.19
C ASP A 26 -15.36 1.25 19.14
N PRO A 27 -15.34 0.95 20.45
CA PRO A 27 -14.50 1.67 21.41
C PRO A 27 -13.01 1.67 21.07
N GLY A 28 -12.46 0.55 20.59
CA GLY A 28 -11.04 0.43 20.26
C GLY A 28 -10.65 1.41 19.15
N ASN A 29 -11.50 1.51 18.13
CA ASN A 29 -11.37 2.49 17.07
C ASN A 29 -11.48 3.93 17.58
N ALA A 30 -12.47 4.25 18.45
CA ALA A 30 -12.59 5.58 19.03
C ALA A 30 -11.34 6.00 19.81
N TYR A 31 -10.79 5.08 20.61
CA TYR A 31 -9.55 5.30 21.35
C TYR A 31 -8.34 5.50 20.43
N ARG A 32 -8.21 4.64 19.41
CA ARG A 32 -7.16 4.78 18.40
C ARG A 32 -7.26 6.09 17.64
N GLN A 33 -8.48 6.58 17.37
CA GLN A 33 -8.69 7.88 16.75
C GLN A 33 -8.24 9.01 17.67
N LEU A 34 -8.56 8.96 18.96
CA LEU A 34 -8.11 9.95 19.94
C LEU A 34 -6.57 10.05 19.94
N LEU A 35 -5.88 8.91 20.01
CA LEU A 35 -4.42 8.87 19.96
C LEU A 35 -3.87 9.41 18.63
N THR A 36 -4.51 9.08 17.51
CA THR A 36 -4.12 9.61 16.19
C THR A 36 -4.31 11.13 16.10
N VAL A 37 -5.36 11.68 16.72
CA VAL A 37 -5.60 13.14 16.78
C VAL A 37 -4.55 13.83 17.65
N ILE A 38 -4.22 13.27 18.81
CA ILE A 38 -3.20 13.83 19.70
C ILE A 38 -1.84 13.83 19.02
N GLU A 39 -1.46 12.72 18.38
CA GLU A 39 -0.22 12.62 17.61
C GLU A 39 -0.16 13.66 16.49
N ALA A 40 -1.28 13.92 15.80
CA ALA A 40 -1.37 14.98 14.79
C ALA A 40 -1.11 16.38 15.36
N PHE A 41 -1.60 16.68 16.56
CA PHE A 41 -1.30 17.93 17.26
C PHE A 41 0.18 18.01 17.67
N GLU A 42 0.72 16.94 18.27
CA GLU A 42 2.11 16.90 18.72
C GLU A 42 3.10 17.06 17.57
N ALA A 43 2.82 16.44 16.42
CA ALA A 43 3.60 16.59 15.20
C ALA A 43 3.57 18.02 14.61
N THR A 44 2.62 18.87 15.04
CA THR A 44 2.58 20.32 14.74
C THR A 44 3.13 21.21 15.87
N GLY A 45 3.68 20.61 16.92
CA GLY A 45 4.24 21.32 18.08
C GLY A 45 3.24 21.70 19.17
N VAL A 46 1.98 21.22 19.09
CA VAL A 46 0.97 21.44 20.13
C VAL A 46 1.05 20.30 21.15
N SER A 47 1.30 20.63 22.42
CA SER A 47 1.39 19.62 23.48
C SER A 47 0.04 18.91 23.69
N ARG A 48 0.08 17.65 24.12
CA ARG A 48 -1.13 16.88 24.47
C ARG A 48 -2.07 17.60 25.42
N ALA A 49 -1.55 18.25 26.47
CA ALA A 49 -2.37 19.00 27.43
C ALA A 49 -3.16 20.13 26.71
N ARG A 50 -2.47 20.86 25.83
CA ARG A 50 -3.06 21.95 25.06
C ARG A 50 -4.05 21.45 24.00
N ALA A 51 -3.78 20.28 23.39
CA ALA A 51 -4.68 19.63 22.46
C ALA A 51 -6.00 19.22 23.14
N LEU A 52 -5.93 18.66 24.35
CA LEU A 52 -7.10 18.22 25.12
C LEU A 52 -8.04 19.37 25.49
N GLU A 53 -7.55 20.60 25.60
CA GLU A 53 -8.39 21.79 25.79
C GLU A 53 -9.29 22.09 24.58
N GLY A 54 -9.05 21.48 23.41
CA GLY A 54 -9.87 21.60 22.20
C GLY A 54 -10.64 20.33 21.84
N ILE A 55 -10.62 19.29 22.67
CA ILE A 55 -11.20 17.98 22.38
C ILE A 55 -12.33 17.65 23.35
N VAL A 56 -13.46 17.21 22.82
CA VAL A 56 -14.56 16.60 23.58
C VAL A 56 -14.80 15.16 23.08
N VAL A 57 -15.02 14.24 24.00
CA VAL A 57 -15.31 12.82 23.70
C VAL A 57 -16.65 12.44 24.31
N LEU A 58 -17.56 11.96 23.47
CA LEU A 58 -18.93 11.62 23.83
C LEU A 58 -19.21 10.16 23.47
N ARG A 59 -20.12 9.55 24.23
CA ARG A 59 -20.61 8.19 24.00
C ARG A 59 -22.14 8.14 23.94
N ASP A 60 -22.68 7.43 22.96
CA ASP A 60 -24.11 7.08 22.93
C ASP A 60 -24.32 5.72 23.61
N PRO A 61 -24.93 5.67 24.81
CA PRO A 61 -25.13 4.43 25.56
C PRO A 61 -26.31 3.59 25.04
N ARG A 62 -27.10 4.11 24.10
CA ARG A 62 -28.32 3.42 23.64
C ARG A 62 -27.97 2.14 22.88
N PRO A 63 -28.64 1.02 23.17
CA PRO A 63 -28.40 -0.23 22.44
C PRO A 63 -28.91 -0.12 21.00
N GLY A 64 -28.18 -0.74 20.06
CA GLY A 64 -28.60 -0.84 18.65
C GLY A 64 -28.31 0.39 17.78
N THR A 65 -27.60 1.39 18.29
CA THR A 65 -27.09 2.48 17.44
C THR A 65 -25.88 2.01 16.64
N ALA A 66 -25.72 2.54 15.42
CA ALA A 66 -24.61 2.15 14.54
C ALA A 66 -23.28 2.82 14.95
N TYR A 67 -23.34 3.94 15.68
CA TYR A 67 -22.20 4.72 16.12
C TYR A 67 -22.36 5.03 17.62
N HIS A 68 -21.32 4.73 18.38
CA HIS A 68 -21.33 4.83 19.84
C HIS A 68 -20.42 5.91 20.37
N TYR A 69 -19.47 6.41 19.58
CA TYR A 69 -18.47 7.37 20.03
C TYR A 69 -18.37 8.53 19.06
N MET A 70 -18.22 9.73 19.61
CA MET A 70 -18.00 10.96 18.85
C MET A 70 -16.86 11.75 19.47
N LEU A 71 -15.87 12.09 18.64
CA LEU A 71 -14.78 12.98 18.98
C LEU A 71 -15.02 14.32 18.28
N VAL A 72 -15.07 15.39 19.05
CA VAL A 72 -15.22 16.76 18.59
C VAL A 72 -13.89 17.47 18.81
N VAL A 73 -13.26 17.92 17.73
CA VAL A 73 -11.87 18.40 17.75
C VAL A 73 -11.79 19.82 17.19
N ARG A 74 -11.13 20.71 17.93
CA ARG A 74 -10.84 22.10 17.56
C ARG A 74 -9.35 22.41 17.67
N THR A 75 -8.87 23.33 16.84
CA THR A 75 -7.50 23.87 16.95
C THR A 75 -7.38 24.94 18.05
N SER A 76 -8.51 25.58 18.41
CA SER A 76 -8.64 26.53 19.51
C SER A 76 -9.23 25.85 20.76
N PRO A 77 -9.00 26.39 21.98
CA PRO A 77 -9.62 25.84 23.18
C PRO A 77 -11.14 25.90 23.04
N MET A 78 -11.83 24.83 23.43
CA MET A 78 -13.28 24.83 23.49
C MET A 78 -13.73 25.52 24.78
N PRO A 79 -14.62 26.53 24.72
CA PRO A 79 -15.21 27.10 25.92
C PRO A 79 -15.96 26.03 26.71
N VAL A 80 -15.84 26.07 28.03
CA VAL A 80 -16.45 25.07 28.92
C VAL A 80 -17.96 25.03 28.74
N GLU A 81 -18.61 26.19 28.56
CA GLU A 81 -20.06 26.27 28.36
C GLU A 81 -20.50 25.56 27.06
N VAL A 82 -19.64 25.58 26.03
CA VAL A 82 -19.90 24.86 24.78
C VAL A 82 -19.71 23.36 25.00
N ALA A 83 -18.67 22.96 25.73
CA ALA A 83 -18.43 21.55 26.02
C ALA A 83 -19.55 20.95 26.89
N ASP A 84 -20.00 21.67 27.92
CA ASP A 84 -21.11 21.28 28.79
C ASP A 84 -22.43 21.20 28.03
N SER A 85 -22.65 22.08 27.03
CA SER A 85 -23.85 22.01 26.19
C SER A 85 -23.95 20.75 25.32
N LEU A 86 -22.85 19.99 25.20
CA LEU A 86 -22.81 18.71 24.50
C LEU A 86 -23.14 17.52 25.40
N ASP A 87 -23.24 17.72 26.72
CA ASP A 87 -23.73 16.73 27.67
C ASP A 87 -25.26 16.66 27.56
N LEU A 88 -25.73 15.79 26.67
CA LEU A 88 -27.15 15.61 26.36
C LEU A 88 -27.64 14.35 27.06
N ASP A 89 -28.92 14.28 27.45
CA ASP A 89 -29.52 13.05 28.03
C ASP A 89 -29.32 11.79 27.15
N SER A 90 -29.04 11.99 25.86
CA SER A 90 -28.81 10.93 24.88
C SER A 90 -27.33 10.64 24.57
N ALA A 91 -26.39 11.39 25.15
CA ALA A 91 -24.96 11.26 24.94
C ALA A 91 -24.17 11.48 26.24
N GLU A 92 -23.54 10.43 26.75
CA GLU A 92 -22.66 10.45 27.91
C GLU A 92 -21.35 11.19 27.59
N LEU A 93 -21.02 12.22 28.36
CA LEU A 93 -19.74 12.92 28.28
C LEU A 93 -18.60 12.12 28.93
N LEU A 94 -17.69 11.60 28.10
CA LEU A 94 -16.50 10.88 28.56
C LEU A 94 -15.33 11.81 28.89
N TRP A 95 -15.21 12.94 28.17
CA TRP A 95 -14.18 13.95 28.40
C TRP A 95 -14.58 15.31 27.83
N ALA A 96 -14.37 16.38 28.60
CA ALA A 96 -14.41 17.77 28.16
C ALA A 96 -13.27 18.62 28.75
N PRO A 97 -12.91 19.74 28.11
CA PRO A 97 -12.03 20.74 28.73
C PRO A 97 -12.60 21.25 30.05
N GLY A 98 -11.77 21.28 31.09
CA GLY A 98 -12.18 21.65 32.45
C GLY A 98 -12.43 20.44 33.36
N ASP A 99 -12.50 19.23 32.82
CA ASP A 99 -12.57 18.01 33.61
C ASP A 99 -11.34 17.82 34.51
N PRO A 100 -11.50 17.19 35.69
CA PRO A 100 -10.39 16.90 36.59
C PRO A 100 -9.40 15.93 35.93
N ALA A 101 -8.11 16.04 36.30
CA ALA A 101 -7.04 15.22 35.75
C ALA A 101 -7.33 13.71 35.82
N ALA A 102 -8.02 13.25 36.88
CA ALA A 102 -8.43 11.86 37.04
C ALA A 102 -9.29 11.35 35.86
N ARG A 103 -10.23 12.16 35.34
CA ARG A 103 -11.03 11.81 34.16
C ARG A 103 -10.16 11.65 32.90
N GLY A 104 -9.08 12.43 32.82
CA GLY A 104 -8.09 12.33 31.76
C GLY A 104 -7.39 10.99 31.83
N ASP A 105 -6.93 10.58 33.01
CA ASP A 105 -6.30 9.27 33.20
C ASP A 105 -7.24 8.12 32.80
N GLU A 106 -8.54 8.25 33.06
CA GLU A 106 -9.55 7.26 32.63
C GLU A 106 -9.75 7.22 31.12
N LEU A 107 -9.77 8.38 30.45
CA LEU A 107 -9.87 8.48 28.99
C LEU A 107 -8.70 7.75 28.31
N PHE A 108 -7.53 7.72 28.94
CA PHE A 108 -6.34 7.06 28.42
C PHE A 108 -6.11 5.63 28.95
N ASP A 109 -7.03 5.12 29.77
CA ASP A 109 -7.01 3.71 30.14
C ASP A 109 -7.68 2.87 29.06
N ARG A 110 -6.85 2.22 28.23
CA ARG A 110 -7.29 1.29 27.18
C ARG A 110 -8.30 0.24 27.66
N LYS A 111 -8.22 -0.23 28.92
CA LYS A 111 -9.13 -1.25 29.44
C LYS A 111 -10.49 -0.67 29.75
N LYS A 112 -10.55 0.56 30.25
CA LYS A 112 -11.81 1.26 30.56
C LYS A 112 -12.60 1.56 29.31
N LEU A 113 -11.92 1.84 28.20
CA LEU A 113 -12.59 2.00 26.91
C LEU A 113 -12.95 0.66 26.25
N GLY A 114 -12.42 -0.49 26.70
CA GLY A 114 -12.81 -1.81 26.18
C GLY A 114 -11.89 -2.37 25.10
N ALA A 115 -10.70 -1.79 24.90
CA ALA A 115 -9.70 -2.35 24.00
C ALA A 115 -9.05 -3.61 24.59
N THR A 116 -8.82 -4.60 23.74
CA THR A 116 -8.22 -5.88 24.09
C THR A 116 -6.70 -5.86 23.91
N ALA A 117 -6.01 -6.87 24.46
CA ALA A 117 -4.57 -7.03 24.28
C ALA A 117 -4.16 -7.37 22.83
N ALA A 118 -5.11 -7.75 21.97
CA ALA A 118 -4.88 -8.06 20.57
C ALA A 118 -4.90 -6.81 19.67
N ASP A 119 -5.46 -5.71 20.17
CA ASP A 119 -5.65 -4.48 19.41
C ASP A 119 -4.35 -3.64 19.35
N ASP A 120 -3.97 -3.29 18.14
CA ASP A 120 -2.98 -2.28 17.80
C ASP A 120 -3.63 -0.90 17.87
N LEU A 121 -3.42 -0.23 19.00
CA LEU A 121 -3.98 1.08 19.31
C LEU A 121 -3.03 2.22 18.94
N THR A 122 -1.90 1.95 18.29
CA THR A 122 -0.97 3.03 17.95
C THR A 122 -1.61 4.03 16.99
N PRO A 123 -1.17 5.30 17.03
CA PRO A 123 -1.47 6.27 15.99
C PRO A 123 -1.24 5.68 14.60
N VAL A 124 -2.09 6.07 13.66
CA VAL A 124 -2.05 5.55 12.29
C VAL A 124 -1.42 6.58 11.38
N TYR A 125 -0.46 6.18 10.55
CA TYR A 125 0.18 7.06 9.57
C TYR A 125 -0.16 6.63 8.14
N ASP A 126 0.02 7.51 7.17
CA ASP A 126 -0.14 7.21 5.73
C ASP A 126 0.79 6.09 5.25
N GLU A 127 1.90 5.88 5.95
CA GLU A 127 2.83 4.79 5.73
C GLU A 127 2.17 3.42 5.97
N ARG A 128 1.28 3.32 6.97
CA ARG A 128 0.54 2.11 7.37
C ARG A 128 -0.94 2.47 7.68
N PRO A 129 -1.76 2.80 6.67
CA PRO A 129 -3.01 3.56 6.81
C PRO A 129 -4.24 2.67 7.07
N TYR A 130 -4.20 1.97 8.20
CA TYR A 130 -4.86 0.70 8.36
C TYR A 130 -5.69 0.63 9.64
N PHE A 131 -6.50 1.67 9.79
CA PHE A 131 -7.22 2.02 11.01
C PHE A 131 -8.16 0.93 11.53
N PHE A 132 -9.09 0.43 10.69
CA PHE A 132 -10.13 -0.52 11.11
C PHE A 132 -9.66 -1.97 11.27
N GLN A 133 -8.48 -2.27 10.77
CA GLN A 133 -7.88 -3.58 10.92
C GLN A 133 -6.74 -3.36 11.92
N ASN A 134 -7.01 -3.53 13.20
CA ASN A 134 -6.12 -3.18 14.30
C ASN A 134 -5.34 -4.40 14.83
N THR A 135 -4.96 -5.34 13.98
CA THR A 135 -4.19 -6.51 14.40
C THR A 135 -2.69 -6.22 14.53
N ASN A 136 -2.10 -6.70 15.62
CA ASN A 136 -0.66 -6.53 15.88
C ASN A 136 0.17 -7.73 15.37
N GLY A 137 1.00 -7.49 14.36
CA GLY A 137 1.93 -8.48 13.79
C GLY A 137 1.33 -9.39 12.71
N LEU A 138 2.21 -10.16 12.06
CA LEU A 138 1.85 -10.95 10.87
C LEU A 138 0.84 -12.06 11.16
N ARG A 139 1.00 -12.80 12.27
CA ARG A 139 0.13 -13.94 12.61
C ARG A 139 -1.31 -13.50 12.88
N SER A 140 -1.50 -12.47 13.69
CA SER A 140 -2.84 -11.94 13.99
C SER A 140 -3.49 -11.34 12.75
N THR A 141 -2.72 -10.61 11.92
CA THR A 141 -3.20 -10.06 10.65
C THR A 141 -3.67 -11.16 9.69
N ALA A 142 -2.89 -12.23 9.56
CA ALA A 142 -3.21 -13.35 8.69
C ALA A 142 -4.44 -14.14 9.18
N LEU A 143 -4.56 -14.35 10.50
CA LEU A 143 -5.66 -15.11 11.10
C LEU A 143 -6.97 -14.34 11.21
N ALA A 144 -6.92 -13.01 11.28
CA ALA A 144 -8.12 -12.16 11.29
C ALA A 144 -8.86 -12.16 9.94
N GLU A 145 -8.14 -12.39 8.85
CA GLU A 145 -8.73 -12.47 7.50
C GLU A 145 -8.33 -13.77 6.78
N PRO A 146 -8.81 -14.94 7.25
CA PRO A 146 -8.42 -16.24 6.70
C PRO A 146 -8.78 -16.39 5.22
N GLY A 147 -9.80 -15.65 4.73
CA GLY A 147 -10.15 -15.57 3.31
C GLY A 147 -8.98 -15.16 2.42
N ARG A 148 -8.14 -14.21 2.85
CA ARG A 148 -6.94 -13.79 2.11
C ARG A 148 -5.93 -14.94 1.98
N LEU A 149 -5.77 -15.75 3.03
CA LEU A 149 -4.88 -16.91 3.01
C LEU A 149 -5.40 -18.00 2.06
N TRP A 150 -6.71 -18.24 2.03
CA TRP A 150 -7.29 -19.18 1.07
C TRP A 150 -7.07 -18.74 -0.37
N VAL A 151 -7.23 -17.43 -0.67
CA VAL A 151 -6.93 -16.86 -1.99
C VAL A 151 -5.44 -17.01 -2.32
N LEU A 152 -4.54 -16.77 -1.36
CA LEU A 152 -3.10 -16.96 -1.56
C LEU A 152 -2.75 -18.41 -1.89
N VAL A 153 -3.29 -19.36 -1.12
CA VAL A 153 -3.09 -20.80 -1.36
C VAL A 153 -3.63 -21.19 -2.74
N LEU A 154 -4.84 -20.75 -3.10
CA LEU A 154 -5.42 -21.03 -4.41
C LEU A 154 -4.59 -20.43 -5.55
N ALA A 155 -4.08 -19.21 -5.40
CA ALA A 155 -3.21 -18.58 -6.39
C ALA A 155 -1.89 -19.35 -6.56
N ILE A 156 -1.27 -19.80 -5.47
CA ILE A 156 -0.06 -20.63 -5.51
C ILE A 156 -0.36 -21.98 -6.19
N VAL A 157 -1.46 -22.63 -5.83
CA VAL A 157 -1.89 -23.89 -6.46
C VAL A 157 -2.12 -23.68 -7.96
N LEU A 158 -2.76 -22.58 -8.37
CA LEU A 158 -2.97 -22.24 -9.78
C LEU A 158 -1.63 -22.03 -10.52
N VAL A 159 -0.69 -21.29 -9.94
CA VAL A 159 0.66 -21.11 -10.52
C VAL A 159 1.35 -22.46 -10.69
N LEU A 160 1.33 -23.33 -9.67
CA LEU A 160 1.93 -24.65 -9.74
C LEU A 160 1.24 -25.55 -10.77
N ALA A 161 -0.09 -25.51 -10.85
CA ALA A 161 -0.88 -26.27 -11.83
C ALA A 161 -0.52 -25.86 -13.26
N LEU A 162 -0.48 -24.56 -13.56
CA LEU A 162 -0.08 -24.02 -14.86
C LEU A 162 1.37 -24.40 -15.20
N ILE A 163 2.28 -24.36 -14.23
CA ILE A 163 3.66 -24.79 -14.42
C ILE A 163 3.74 -26.30 -14.75
N ILE A 164 2.98 -27.14 -14.04
CA ILE A 164 2.98 -28.59 -14.26
C ILE A 164 2.37 -28.96 -15.61
N GLU A 165 1.24 -28.34 -15.97
CA GLU A 165 0.57 -28.53 -17.25
C GLU A 165 1.51 -28.22 -18.41
N ARG A 166 2.11 -27.02 -18.42
CA ARG A 166 3.00 -26.58 -19.51
C ARG A 166 4.29 -27.39 -19.60
N ARG A 167 4.83 -27.89 -18.48
CA ARG A 167 5.95 -28.83 -18.49
C ARG A 167 5.64 -30.14 -19.21
N ARG A 168 4.38 -30.61 -19.18
CA ARG A 168 3.98 -31.87 -19.82
C ARG A 168 3.93 -31.74 -21.35
N ASP A 169 3.51 -30.58 -21.84
CA ASP A 169 3.42 -30.29 -23.28
C ASP A 169 4.82 -30.18 -23.94
N GLU A 170 5.84 -29.75 -23.20
CA GLU A 170 7.19 -29.52 -23.74
C GLU A 170 8.08 -30.79 -23.78
N ARG A 171 7.51 -31.99 -23.57
CA ARG A 171 8.24 -33.25 -23.32
C ARG A 171 9.13 -33.79 -24.45
N PHE A 172 9.19 -33.15 -25.62
CA PHE A 172 9.80 -33.77 -26.80
C PHE A 172 11.27 -33.44 -27.09
N ASP A 173 11.90 -32.37 -26.58
CA ASP A 173 13.29 -32.04 -26.99
C ASP A 173 14.34 -31.69 -25.90
N ASN A 174 14.01 -31.06 -24.77
CA ASN A 174 14.87 -31.07 -23.54
C ASN A 174 14.13 -30.43 -22.35
N PRO A 175 13.43 -31.18 -21.48
CA PRO A 175 12.03 -30.80 -21.26
C PRO A 175 11.73 -30.17 -19.90
N ALA A 176 12.61 -30.33 -18.91
CA ALA A 176 12.24 -30.03 -17.52
C ALA A 176 12.91 -28.79 -16.94
N ARG A 177 14.04 -28.29 -17.45
CA ARG A 177 14.70 -27.06 -16.93
C ARG A 177 14.49 -25.84 -17.83
N ALA A 178 14.14 -26.06 -19.11
CA ALA A 178 13.93 -25.01 -20.10
C ALA A 178 12.78 -24.07 -19.74
N PHE A 179 11.65 -24.62 -19.25
CA PHE A 179 10.47 -23.82 -18.91
C PHE A 179 10.47 -23.27 -17.46
N LEU A 180 11.15 -23.93 -16.51
CA LEU A 180 10.94 -23.60 -15.08
C LEU A 180 11.52 -22.27 -14.71
N ARG A 181 12.72 -21.98 -15.23
CA ARG A 181 13.38 -20.72 -14.94
C ARG A 181 12.58 -19.56 -15.53
N PRO A 182 12.16 -19.58 -16.82
CA PRO A 182 11.22 -18.60 -17.35
C PRO A 182 9.91 -18.49 -16.57
N ALA A 183 9.30 -19.61 -16.17
CA ALA A 183 8.06 -19.61 -15.40
C ALA A 183 8.22 -19.02 -13.98
N ALA A 184 9.32 -19.34 -13.30
CA ALA A 184 9.64 -18.78 -11.99
C ALA A 184 9.91 -17.27 -12.10
N VAL A 185 10.60 -16.84 -13.16
CA VAL A 185 10.78 -15.41 -13.46
C VAL A 185 9.44 -14.74 -13.75
N ALA A 186 8.59 -15.31 -14.59
CA ALA A 186 7.26 -14.78 -14.88
C ALA A 186 6.41 -14.64 -13.60
N SER A 187 6.50 -15.63 -12.70
CA SER A 187 5.84 -15.61 -11.39
C SER A 187 6.37 -14.47 -10.52
N GLY A 188 7.69 -14.35 -10.39
CA GLY A 188 8.34 -13.30 -9.61
C GLY A 188 8.03 -11.91 -10.12
N LEU A 189 8.03 -11.72 -11.45
CA LEU A 189 7.67 -10.44 -12.09
C LEU A 189 6.22 -10.04 -11.81
N GLY A 190 5.28 -10.99 -11.90
CA GLY A 190 3.86 -10.71 -11.65
C GLY A 190 3.61 -10.32 -10.19
N ALA A 191 4.14 -11.13 -9.28
CA ALA A 191 4.04 -10.86 -7.85
C ALA A 191 4.69 -9.51 -7.48
N ALA A 192 5.90 -9.23 -7.97
CA ALA A 192 6.60 -8.00 -7.66
C ALA A 192 5.91 -6.76 -8.23
N PHE A 193 5.43 -6.80 -9.48
CA PHE A 193 4.72 -5.68 -10.09
C PHE A 193 3.47 -5.30 -9.29
N LEU A 194 2.67 -6.28 -8.86
CA LEU A 194 1.48 -6.02 -8.05
C LEU A 194 1.83 -5.48 -6.66
N CYS A 195 2.94 -5.93 -6.05
CA CYS A 195 3.43 -5.33 -4.80
C CYS A 195 3.78 -3.84 -4.97
N VAL A 196 4.49 -3.49 -6.05
CA VAL A 196 4.80 -2.09 -6.38
C VAL A 196 3.52 -1.27 -6.57
N GLU A 197 2.59 -1.76 -7.38
CA GLU A 197 1.35 -1.05 -7.71
C GLU A 197 0.53 -0.75 -6.45
N LEU A 198 0.27 -1.76 -5.61
CA LEU A 198 -0.53 -1.59 -4.40
C LEU A 198 0.15 -0.70 -3.36
N ALA A 199 1.46 -0.83 -3.19
CA ALA A 199 2.19 0.03 -2.25
C ALA A 199 2.17 1.50 -2.67
N LEU A 200 2.33 1.79 -3.96
CA LEU A 200 2.27 3.16 -4.48
C LEU A 200 0.84 3.73 -4.46
N ILE A 201 -0.18 2.92 -4.79
CA ILE A 201 -1.59 3.34 -4.65
C ILE A 201 -1.85 3.75 -3.20
N GLN A 202 -1.44 2.90 -2.25
CA GLN A 202 -1.65 3.18 -0.84
C GLN A 202 -0.91 4.44 -0.40
N ARG A 203 0.35 4.58 -0.82
CA ARG A 203 1.21 5.71 -0.43
C ARG A 203 0.72 7.05 -0.96
N PHE A 204 0.16 7.07 -2.17
CA PHE A 204 -0.36 8.30 -2.79
C PHE A 204 -1.85 8.53 -2.52
N THR A 205 -2.49 7.78 -1.61
CA THR A 205 -3.94 7.91 -1.39
C THR A 205 -4.36 9.29 -0.89
N LEU A 206 -3.66 9.86 0.10
CA LEU A 206 -3.93 11.22 0.58
C LEU A 206 -3.60 12.26 -0.51
N ALA A 207 -2.38 12.18 -1.06
CA ALA A 207 -1.89 13.10 -2.08
C ALA A 207 -2.72 13.07 -3.39
N ALA A 208 -3.33 11.96 -3.76
CA ALA A 208 -4.21 11.89 -4.95
C ALA A 208 -5.62 12.46 -4.68
N GLY A 209 -5.97 12.77 -3.43
CA GLY A 209 -7.30 13.24 -3.04
C GLY A 209 -8.29 12.11 -2.71
N GLY A 210 -7.81 10.89 -2.47
CA GLY A 210 -8.62 9.75 -2.04
C GLY A 210 -8.36 8.47 -2.84
N THR A 211 -8.93 7.36 -2.34
CA THR A 211 -8.65 6.01 -2.85
C THR A 211 -9.02 5.84 -4.32
N LEU A 212 -10.16 6.37 -4.76
CA LEU A 212 -10.60 6.26 -6.16
C LEU A 212 -9.62 6.94 -7.13
N TYR A 213 -9.16 8.14 -6.77
CA TYR A 213 -8.19 8.88 -7.57
C TYR A 213 -6.83 8.19 -7.57
N ALA A 214 -6.35 7.75 -6.40
CA ALA A 214 -5.07 7.05 -6.30
C ALA A 214 -5.04 5.77 -7.13
N VAL A 215 -6.08 4.93 -7.01
CA VAL A 215 -6.19 3.69 -7.79
C VAL A 215 -6.17 3.97 -9.29
N SER A 216 -6.87 5.01 -9.74
CA SER A 216 -6.98 5.32 -11.17
C SER A 216 -5.70 5.95 -11.71
N PHE A 217 -5.18 6.99 -11.07
CA PHE A 217 -4.02 7.75 -11.53
C PHE A 217 -2.72 6.95 -11.39
N VAL A 218 -2.47 6.34 -10.24
CA VAL A 218 -1.22 5.59 -10.04
C VAL A 218 -1.14 4.42 -11.01
N ARG A 219 -2.22 3.66 -11.17
CA ARG A 219 -2.29 2.57 -12.16
C ARG A 219 -2.08 3.07 -13.58
N PHE A 220 -2.81 4.10 -13.99
CA PHE A 220 -2.68 4.67 -15.33
C PHE A 220 -1.24 5.11 -15.61
N SER A 221 -0.66 5.91 -14.71
CA SER A 221 0.70 6.43 -14.87
C SER A 221 1.74 5.31 -14.84
N LEU A 222 1.59 4.32 -13.96
CA LEU A 222 2.52 3.19 -13.88
C LEU A 222 2.48 2.33 -15.15
N LEU A 223 1.29 2.06 -15.71
CA LEU A 223 1.12 1.34 -16.97
C LEU A 223 1.63 2.14 -18.17
N ALA A 224 1.35 3.45 -18.22
CA ALA A 224 1.84 4.32 -19.28
C ALA A 224 3.37 4.38 -19.30
N TRP A 225 4.00 4.56 -18.15
CA TRP A 225 5.46 4.52 -18.03
C TRP A 225 6.03 3.13 -18.29
N SER A 226 5.35 2.06 -17.89
CA SER A 226 5.76 0.69 -18.22
C SER A 226 5.74 0.45 -19.73
N ALA A 227 4.71 0.91 -20.44
CA ALA A 227 4.62 0.84 -21.89
C ALA A 227 5.74 1.66 -22.55
N ALA A 228 5.97 2.90 -22.09
CA ALA A 228 7.07 3.74 -22.58
C ALA A 228 8.44 3.08 -22.34
N GLY A 229 8.66 2.47 -21.18
CA GLY A 229 9.89 1.75 -20.85
C GLY A 229 10.13 0.56 -21.78
N ALA A 230 9.10 -0.26 -21.99
CA ALA A 230 9.15 -1.39 -22.92
C ALA A 230 9.48 -0.95 -24.35
N LEU A 231 8.89 0.15 -24.83
CA LEU A 231 9.14 0.69 -26.17
C LEU A 231 10.54 1.31 -26.32
N LEU A 232 10.94 2.18 -25.39
CA LEU A 232 12.15 2.99 -25.50
C LEU A 232 13.42 2.23 -25.09
N LEU A 233 13.31 1.35 -24.10
CA LEU A 233 14.45 0.65 -23.50
C LEU A 233 14.47 -0.85 -23.84
N GLY A 234 13.31 -1.45 -24.13
CA GLY A 234 13.18 -2.90 -24.38
C GLY A 234 14.07 -3.44 -25.50
N GLY A 235 14.32 -2.67 -26.56
CA GLY A 235 15.25 -3.07 -27.63
C GLY A 235 16.68 -3.33 -27.13
N ARG A 236 17.17 -2.52 -26.18
CA ARG A 236 18.52 -2.66 -25.61
C ARG A 236 18.66 -3.91 -24.77
N TRP A 237 17.67 -4.19 -23.92
CA TRP A 237 17.66 -5.37 -23.06
C TRP A 237 17.61 -6.68 -23.85
N ARG A 238 16.80 -6.72 -24.93
CA ARG A 238 16.66 -7.91 -25.78
C ARG A 238 17.96 -8.34 -26.46
N ARG A 239 18.88 -7.41 -26.71
CA ARG A 239 20.21 -7.70 -27.32
C ARG A 239 21.22 -8.29 -26.34
N LEU A 240 20.99 -8.17 -25.04
CA LEU A 240 21.92 -8.66 -24.02
C LEU A 240 21.59 -10.11 -23.65
N ASP A 241 22.60 -10.97 -23.56
CA ASP A 241 22.43 -12.36 -23.14
C ASP A 241 21.83 -12.50 -21.74
N ARG A 242 22.06 -11.52 -20.87
CA ARG A 242 21.44 -11.42 -19.53
C ARG A 242 20.45 -10.27 -19.43
N GLY A 243 19.78 -9.94 -20.53
CA GLY A 243 18.84 -8.83 -20.63
C GLY A 243 17.78 -8.84 -19.55
N VAL A 244 17.15 -9.99 -19.30
CA VAL A 244 16.15 -10.15 -18.24
C VAL A 244 16.74 -9.87 -16.86
N SER A 245 17.90 -10.43 -16.53
CA SER A 245 18.57 -10.19 -15.24
C SER A 245 18.88 -8.71 -15.03
N TRP A 246 19.47 -8.04 -16.03
CA TRP A 246 19.82 -6.62 -15.92
C TRP A 246 18.59 -5.71 -15.85
N ALA A 247 17.56 -6.00 -16.63
CA ALA A 247 16.30 -5.26 -16.56
C ALA A 247 15.66 -5.42 -15.16
N CYS A 248 15.68 -6.62 -14.57
CA CYS A 248 15.19 -6.85 -13.21
C CYS A 248 16.03 -6.12 -12.15
N LEU A 249 17.36 -6.09 -12.31
CA LEU A 249 18.23 -5.37 -11.39
C LEU A 249 17.97 -3.86 -11.44
N VAL A 250 17.84 -3.29 -12.63
CA VAL A 250 17.52 -1.86 -12.80
C VAL A 250 16.13 -1.56 -12.23
N ALA A 251 15.14 -2.44 -12.43
CA ALA A 251 13.84 -2.33 -11.79
C ALA A 251 13.93 -2.34 -10.25
N ALA A 252 14.67 -3.27 -9.67
CA ALA A 252 14.88 -3.34 -8.22
C ALA A 252 15.51 -2.05 -7.67
N LEU A 253 16.54 -1.53 -8.33
CA LEU A 253 17.21 -0.28 -7.93
C LEU A 253 16.28 0.93 -8.09
N ALA A 254 15.51 1.01 -9.17
CA ALA A 254 14.54 2.08 -9.39
C ALA A 254 13.42 2.05 -8.34
N ILE A 255 12.89 0.87 -8.01
CA ILE A 255 11.87 0.71 -6.96
C ILE A 255 12.43 1.10 -5.60
N ALA A 256 13.65 0.67 -5.25
CA ALA A 256 14.29 1.04 -3.99
C ALA A 256 14.53 2.56 -3.89
N ALA A 257 14.98 3.19 -4.99
CA ALA A 257 15.12 4.64 -5.06
C ALA A 257 13.76 5.35 -4.91
N THR A 258 12.72 4.85 -5.58
CA THR A 258 11.35 5.37 -5.43
C THR A 258 10.85 5.19 -4.00
N ALA A 259 11.10 4.07 -3.34
CA ALA A 259 10.71 3.82 -1.95
C ALA A 259 11.30 4.86 -0.98
N LEU A 260 12.56 5.23 -1.18
CA LEU A 260 13.21 6.29 -0.43
C LEU A 260 12.64 7.66 -0.76
N LEU A 261 12.41 7.95 -2.05
CA LEU A 261 11.87 9.22 -2.54
C LEU A 261 10.47 9.49 -2.00
N VAL A 262 9.63 8.45 -1.92
CA VAL A 262 8.24 8.60 -1.45
C VAL A 262 8.09 8.40 0.05
N ARG A 263 9.17 8.19 0.81
CA ARG A 263 9.10 7.96 2.27
C ARG A 263 8.55 9.15 3.05
N ASP A 264 8.74 10.37 2.55
CA ASP A 264 8.14 11.58 3.09
C ASP A 264 7.47 12.36 1.95
N LEU A 265 6.16 12.52 2.07
CA LEU A 265 5.32 13.20 1.07
C LEU A 265 4.64 14.45 1.63
N ALA A 266 4.96 14.90 2.85
CA ALA A 266 4.31 16.05 3.47
C ALA A 266 4.43 17.33 2.61
N TRP A 267 5.50 17.44 1.82
CA TRP A 267 5.72 18.54 0.90
C TRP A 267 4.73 18.55 -0.29
N LEU A 268 4.17 17.40 -0.71
CA LEU A 268 3.20 17.36 -1.80
C LEU A 268 1.87 18.03 -1.41
N ASP A 269 1.52 18.03 -0.13
CA ASP A 269 0.29 18.64 0.37
C ASP A 269 0.35 20.18 0.36
N SER A 270 1.56 20.75 0.34
CA SER A 270 1.76 22.19 0.15
C SER A 270 1.41 22.69 -1.26
N ILE A 271 1.21 21.78 -2.22
CA ILE A 271 0.92 22.10 -3.61
C ILE A 271 -0.59 22.34 -3.76
N SER A 272 -0.95 23.61 -3.94
CA SER A 272 -2.35 24.05 -4.04
C SER A 272 -3.05 23.61 -5.33
N SER A 273 -2.31 23.36 -6.41
CA SER A 273 -2.86 22.91 -7.68
C SER A 273 -3.00 21.38 -7.72
N ASP A 274 -4.23 20.89 -7.78
CA ASP A 274 -4.50 19.45 -7.94
C ASP A 274 -3.84 18.88 -9.21
N ALA A 275 -3.89 19.63 -10.32
CA ALA A 275 -3.22 19.24 -11.56
C ALA A 275 -1.69 19.17 -11.39
N GLY A 276 -1.09 20.17 -10.73
CA GLY A 276 0.33 20.18 -10.43
C GLY A 276 0.77 19.00 -9.56
N ARG A 277 -0.02 18.67 -8.53
CA ARG A 277 0.21 17.53 -7.63
C ARG A 277 0.14 16.20 -8.39
N LEU A 278 -0.87 16.01 -9.25
CA LEU A 278 -1.02 14.79 -10.06
C LEU A 278 0.07 14.64 -11.13
N LEU A 279 0.53 15.75 -11.72
CA LEU A 279 1.68 15.74 -12.65
C LEU A 279 2.96 15.33 -11.94
N LEU A 280 3.20 15.83 -10.72
CA LEU A 280 4.36 15.44 -9.92
C LEU A 280 4.30 13.98 -9.48
N ILE A 281 3.14 13.48 -9.04
CA ILE A 281 2.96 12.04 -8.76
C ILE A 281 3.32 11.24 -10.03
N THR A 282 2.81 11.63 -11.19
CA THR A 282 3.12 10.97 -12.46
C THR A 282 4.62 11.01 -12.78
N ALA A 283 5.31 12.12 -12.51
CA ALA A 283 6.76 12.24 -12.71
C ALA A 283 7.55 11.37 -11.72
N ILE A 284 7.16 11.32 -10.44
CA ILE A 284 7.78 10.49 -9.40
C ILE A 284 7.67 8.99 -9.73
N LEU A 285 6.55 8.58 -10.35
CA LEU A 285 6.33 7.21 -10.78
C LEU A 285 7.16 6.82 -12.02
N ALA A 286 7.67 7.78 -12.78
CA ALA A 286 8.32 7.52 -14.07
C ALA A 286 9.56 6.61 -13.99
N PRO A 287 10.53 6.81 -13.06
CA PRO A 287 11.72 5.97 -12.99
C PRO A 287 11.39 4.49 -12.73
N ALA A 288 10.51 4.22 -11.76
CA ALA A 288 10.07 2.87 -11.45
C ALA A 288 9.25 2.28 -12.61
N GLY A 289 8.28 3.03 -13.15
CA GLY A 289 7.42 2.58 -14.25
C GLY A 289 8.22 2.21 -15.51
N LEU A 290 9.13 3.07 -15.95
CA LEU A 290 10.00 2.81 -17.09
C LEU A 290 10.83 1.53 -16.89
N ALA A 291 11.37 1.34 -15.69
CA ALA A 291 12.22 0.19 -15.38
C ALA A 291 11.43 -1.13 -15.30
N ILE A 292 10.29 -1.16 -14.60
CA ILE A 292 9.48 -2.38 -14.40
C ILE A 292 8.77 -2.86 -15.67
N GLY A 293 8.59 -1.98 -16.67
CA GLY A 293 8.01 -2.35 -17.96
C GLY A 293 8.91 -3.20 -18.86
N CYS A 294 10.23 -3.24 -18.59
CA CYS A 294 11.21 -3.88 -19.46
C CYS A 294 11.37 -5.41 -19.29
N PRO A 295 11.36 -5.98 -18.06
CA PRO A 295 11.75 -7.38 -17.84
C PRO A 295 10.84 -8.39 -18.52
N PHE A 296 9.51 -8.23 -18.43
CA PHE A 296 8.57 -9.23 -18.94
C PHE A 296 8.57 -9.33 -20.48
N PRO A 297 8.53 -8.22 -21.25
CA PRO A 297 8.73 -8.29 -22.70
C PRO A 297 10.09 -8.88 -23.10
N THR A 298 11.14 -8.61 -22.33
CA THR A 298 12.48 -9.19 -22.58
C THR A 298 12.47 -10.70 -22.34
N LEU A 299 11.79 -11.17 -21.30
CA LEU A 299 11.60 -12.59 -21.02
C LEU A 299 10.88 -13.30 -22.17
N LEU A 300 9.80 -12.70 -22.68
CA LEU A 300 9.06 -13.26 -23.81
C LEU A 300 9.91 -13.28 -25.09
N ALA A 301 10.74 -12.28 -25.34
CA ALA A 301 11.64 -12.28 -26.49
C ALA A 301 12.72 -13.37 -26.40
N HIS A 302 13.24 -13.65 -25.19
CA HIS A 302 14.31 -14.63 -24.99
C HIS A 302 13.81 -16.07 -24.86
N HIS A 303 12.60 -16.26 -24.32
CA HIS A 303 12.08 -17.56 -23.91
C HIS A 303 10.61 -17.79 -24.28
N GLY A 304 10.01 -16.95 -25.11
CA GLY A 304 8.60 -17.06 -25.48
C GLY A 304 8.31 -18.03 -26.61
N GLU A 305 9.29 -18.41 -27.44
CA GLU A 305 9.08 -19.38 -28.52
C GLU A 305 9.09 -20.83 -27.99
N PRO A 306 8.21 -21.72 -28.48
CA PRO A 306 7.13 -21.48 -29.45
C PRO A 306 5.93 -20.71 -28.86
N THR A 307 5.08 -20.09 -29.70
CA THR A 307 3.96 -19.19 -29.30
C THR A 307 3.09 -19.65 -28.12
N ASN A 308 2.86 -20.96 -27.96
CA ASN A 308 2.11 -21.52 -26.82
C ASN A 308 2.77 -21.22 -25.47
N ARG A 309 4.10 -21.09 -25.45
CA ARG A 309 4.89 -20.73 -24.26
C ARG A 309 4.67 -19.27 -23.86
N ILE A 310 4.43 -18.34 -24.80
CA ILE A 310 4.04 -16.95 -24.51
C ILE A 310 2.76 -16.94 -23.65
N ALA A 311 1.72 -17.64 -24.10
CA ALA A 311 0.44 -17.71 -23.40
C ALA A 311 0.60 -18.34 -22.00
N GLY A 312 1.43 -19.38 -21.87
CA GLY A 312 1.73 -20.01 -20.58
C GLY A 312 2.44 -19.07 -19.61
N LEU A 313 3.47 -18.35 -20.05
CA LEU A 313 4.19 -17.38 -19.23
C LEU A 313 3.31 -16.20 -18.82
N TRP A 314 2.43 -15.74 -19.70
CA TRP A 314 1.46 -14.68 -19.40
C TRP A 314 0.41 -15.12 -18.36
N ALA A 315 -0.13 -16.34 -18.50
CA ALA A 315 -1.06 -16.91 -17.53
C ALA A 315 -0.43 -17.09 -16.14
N ILE A 316 0.81 -17.60 -16.09
CA ILE A 316 1.58 -17.75 -14.84
C ILE A 316 1.84 -16.39 -14.18
N ASN A 317 2.23 -15.39 -14.98
CA ASN A 317 2.42 -14.02 -14.50
C ASN A 317 1.12 -13.48 -13.86
N GLY A 318 -0.01 -13.60 -14.56
CA GLY A 318 -1.32 -13.17 -14.05
C GLY A 318 -1.76 -13.89 -12.77
N ALA A 319 -1.57 -15.21 -12.68
CA ALA A 319 -1.88 -15.97 -11.47
C ALA A 319 -0.97 -15.58 -10.29
N ALA A 320 0.32 -15.37 -10.54
CA ALA A 320 1.27 -14.94 -9.52
C ALA A 320 1.02 -13.50 -9.02
N SER A 321 0.49 -12.62 -9.88
CA SER A 321 0.04 -11.28 -9.50
C SER A 321 -1.04 -11.31 -8.42
N VAL A 322 -1.95 -12.30 -8.43
CA VAL A 322 -2.96 -12.47 -7.36
C VAL A 322 -2.27 -12.79 -6.02
N ALA A 323 -1.32 -13.73 -6.03
CA ALA A 323 -0.53 -14.05 -4.83
C ALA A 323 0.27 -12.83 -4.34
N GLY A 324 0.90 -12.10 -5.26
CA GLY A 324 1.62 -10.85 -4.99
C GLY A 324 0.72 -9.80 -4.35
N GLY A 325 -0.53 -9.65 -4.84
CA GLY A 325 -1.50 -8.72 -4.26
C GLY A 325 -1.81 -9.02 -2.79
N ILE A 326 -2.00 -10.30 -2.43
CA ILE A 326 -2.21 -10.68 -1.03
C ILE A 326 -0.96 -10.43 -0.18
N VAL A 327 0.22 -10.80 -0.68
CA VAL A 327 1.49 -10.55 0.01
C VAL A 327 1.73 -9.06 0.22
N ALA A 328 1.44 -8.23 -0.78
CA ALA A 328 1.55 -6.78 -0.71
C ALA A 328 0.64 -6.19 0.36
N VAL A 329 -0.63 -6.61 0.40
CA VAL A 329 -1.57 -6.18 1.43
C VAL A 329 -1.05 -6.60 2.81
N LEU A 330 -0.59 -7.84 3.00
CA LEU A 330 -0.01 -8.26 4.29
C LEU A 330 1.23 -7.45 4.68
N ALA A 331 2.11 -7.13 3.73
CA ALA A 331 3.29 -6.30 3.97
C ALA A 331 2.90 -4.87 4.35
N LEU A 332 2.02 -4.25 3.57
CA LEU A 332 1.45 -2.92 3.85
C LEU A 332 0.81 -2.86 5.23
N ARG A 333 0.13 -3.93 5.63
CA ARG A 333 -0.56 -4.06 6.92
C ARG A 333 0.37 -4.18 8.11
N VAL A 334 1.52 -4.82 7.95
CA VAL A 334 2.43 -5.16 9.06
C VAL A 334 3.58 -4.18 9.16
N ALA A 335 4.16 -3.81 8.02
CA ALA A 335 5.39 -3.02 7.92
C ALA A 335 5.19 -1.68 7.20
N GLY A 336 4.13 -1.56 6.41
CA GLY A 336 3.79 -0.34 5.70
C GLY A 336 4.31 -0.26 4.26
N SER A 337 4.05 0.87 3.61
CA SER A 337 4.27 1.08 2.19
C SER A 337 5.73 1.15 1.76
N THR A 338 6.62 1.72 2.58
CA THR A 338 8.04 1.78 2.23
C THR A 338 8.66 0.38 2.24
N ASP A 339 8.35 -0.40 3.29
CA ASP A 339 8.84 -1.78 3.40
C ASP A 339 8.19 -2.71 2.37
N ALA A 340 6.93 -2.49 2.01
CA ALA A 340 6.29 -3.20 0.91
C ALA A 340 6.99 -2.94 -0.45
N LEU A 341 7.48 -1.72 -0.69
CA LEU A 341 8.30 -1.41 -1.87
C LEU A 341 9.67 -2.07 -1.82
N PHE A 342 10.32 -2.12 -0.66
CA PHE A 342 11.58 -2.86 -0.50
C PHE A 342 11.39 -4.36 -0.68
N LEU A 343 10.28 -4.93 -0.21
CA LEU A 343 9.90 -6.31 -0.49
C LEU A 343 9.77 -6.52 -2.00
N ALA A 344 9.08 -5.63 -2.72
CA ALA A 344 8.95 -5.71 -4.17
C ALA A 344 10.30 -5.60 -4.90
N ALA A 345 11.18 -4.70 -4.46
CA ALA A 345 12.56 -4.60 -4.96
C ALA A 345 13.34 -5.89 -4.71
N GLY A 346 13.19 -6.50 -3.53
CA GLY A 346 13.77 -7.80 -3.19
C GLY A 346 13.26 -8.93 -4.09
N LEU A 347 11.97 -8.95 -4.44
CA LEU A 347 11.39 -9.90 -5.39
C LEU A 347 11.97 -9.72 -6.80
N TYR A 348 12.16 -8.48 -7.27
CA TYR A 348 12.85 -8.21 -8.54
C TYR A 348 14.31 -8.65 -8.50
N LEU A 349 15.02 -8.44 -7.40
CA LEU A 349 16.41 -8.87 -7.24
C LEU A 349 16.55 -10.40 -7.23
N ALA A 350 15.67 -11.10 -6.51
CA ALA A 350 15.60 -12.56 -6.54
C ALA A 350 15.30 -13.08 -7.95
N THR A 351 14.39 -12.41 -8.66
CA THR A 351 14.06 -12.71 -10.06
C THR A 351 15.27 -12.50 -10.98
N ALA A 352 16.05 -11.44 -10.77
CA ALA A 352 17.27 -11.17 -11.53
C ALA A 352 18.30 -12.31 -11.41
N ALA A 353 18.48 -12.83 -10.19
CA ALA A 353 19.39 -13.94 -9.89
C ALA A 353 18.93 -15.28 -10.50
N MET A 354 17.62 -15.50 -10.60
CA MET A 354 17.04 -16.73 -11.18
C MET A 354 16.93 -16.68 -12.70
N ALA A 355 17.04 -15.49 -13.30
CA ALA A 355 16.79 -15.30 -14.72
C ALA A 355 17.79 -16.06 -15.61
N PRO A 356 17.29 -16.87 -16.58
CA PRO A 356 18.14 -17.59 -17.52
C PRO A 356 18.82 -16.63 -18.51
N ARG A 357 19.91 -17.10 -19.12
CA ARG A 357 20.50 -16.42 -20.28
C ARG A 357 19.61 -16.60 -21.50
N ALA A 358 19.65 -15.64 -22.42
CA ALA A 358 18.95 -15.68 -23.69
C ALA A 358 19.21 -17.00 -24.44
N ASN A 359 18.16 -17.53 -25.08
CA ASN A 359 18.28 -18.75 -25.86
C ASN A 359 18.98 -18.43 -27.20
N THR A 360 20.02 -19.18 -27.57
CA THR A 360 20.93 -18.85 -28.69
C THR A 360 20.20 -18.69 -30.03
N GLY A 361 19.14 -19.48 -30.27
CA GLY A 361 18.33 -19.40 -31.49
C GLY A 361 17.35 -18.23 -31.55
N ALA A 362 16.98 -17.64 -30.42
CA ALA A 362 16.14 -16.43 -30.38
C ALA A 362 16.94 -15.17 -30.75
N ARG A 363 18.26 -15.18 -30.51
CA ARG A 363 19.15 -14.05 -30.80
C ARG A 363 19.35 -13.84 -32.30
N THR A 364 19.65 -14.91 -33.04
CA THR A 364 19.78 -14.88 -34.51
C THR A 364 18.50 -14.41 -35.20
N ALA A 365 17.33 -14.88 -34.75
CA ALA A 365 16.05 -14.46 -35.31
C ALA A 365 15.67 -12.99 -35.02
N LEU A 366 16.16 -12.43 -33.90
CA LEU A 366 15.96 -11.01 -33.55
C LEU A 366 16.90 -10.10 -34.35
N ASP A 367 18.15 -10.52 -34.55
CA ASP A 367 19.12 -9.77 -35.34
C ASP A 367 18.70 -9.72 -36.83
N ASP A 368 18.16 -10.82 -37.38
CA ASP A 368 17.69 -10.91 -38.78
C ASP A 368 16.39 -10.12 -39.07
N ARG A 369 15.53 -9.89 -38.08
CA ARG A 369 14.27 -9.13 -38.26
C ARG A 369 14.42 -7.61 -38.13
N MET A 370 15.56 -7.16 -37.64
CA MET A 370 15.84 -5.73 -37.40
C MET A 370 16.95 -5.17 -38.31
N ALA A 371 17.64 -6.03 -39.06
CA ALA A 371 18.42 -5.67 -40.24
C ALA A 371 17.49 -5.51 -41.45
#